data_AF-A0AAV5TJC2-F1
#
_entry.id   AF-A0AAV5TJC2-F1
#
_cell.length_a   1.000
_cell.length_b   1.000
_cell.length_c   1.000
_cell.angle_alpha   90.00
_cell.angle_beta   90.00
_cell.angle_gamma   90.00
#
_symmetry.space_group_name_H-M   'P 1'
#
loop_
_entity.id
_entity.type
_entity.pdbx_description
1 polymer ?
#
loop_
_entity_poly.entity_id
_entity_poly.type
_entity_poly.pdbx_seq_one_letter_code
_entity_poly.pdbx_strand_id
1 'polypeptide(L)'
;LCLALLGFAEARVTFTSSEVLQASDLVNTRANFKCVNGCKVYTDSKSASLFIMEYNEQTKFESEVVKFQDMGGLIGALPEPYNLKPSKNYFIENRAEADPTFVFYAVDNNAPNFDTQVMIIDDDWGIDGDGATRMFTILSSKFDSVRYNQFDGAFQEGYPRIYSVGFDAVAEMGCQPLYQSRSQESATMAAITVFSPISTVDYGREGKHNMHVKWNKDATITQNAKSSTVYSSPGYVGCRYNSDQSYSSSKTSLQDTFTLKATSLDVNAVFHLQTADDALHLKINDDKLDFFGSPSYTKHYNTDSYDVDIKWTRKSANANFALQLDFGLGKTDDTKTTAKVDESTTSS
;
A
#
# COMPACT_ATOMS: atom_id res chain seq x y z
N LEU A 1 36.86 16.32 1.66
CA LEU A 1 35.95 15.16 1.48
C LEU A 1 34.56 15.74 1.24
N CYS A 2 34.09 15.79 -0.01
CA CYS A 2 32.70 16.15 -0.30
C CYS A 2 31.86 14.89 -0.08
N LEU A 3 31.08 14.83 1.00
CA LEU A 3 29.99 13.87 1.09
C LEU A 3 28.96 14.29 0.02
N ALA A 4 29.00 13.66 -1.14
CA ALA A 4 27.88 13.66 -2.04
C ALA A 4 26.78 12.84 -1.36
N LEU A 5 25.82 13.53 -0.75
CA LEU A 5 24.54 12.95 -0.38
C LEU A 5 23.85 12.58 -1.71
N LEU A 6 24.01 11.32 -2.13
CA LEU A 6 23.15 10.72 -3.14
C LEU A 6 21.75 10.66 -2.53
N GLY A 7 20.97 11.73 -2.71
CA GLY A 7 19.54 11.69 -2.47
C GLY A 7 18.94 10.70 -3.46
N PHE A 8 18.31 9.65 -2.95
CA PHE A 8 17.48 8.79 -3.77
C PHE A 8 16.31 9.65 -4.26
N ALA A 9 16.27 9.94 -5.56
CA ALA A 9 15.11 10.59 -6.15
C ALA A 9 13.97 9.57 -6.14
N GLU A 10 13.02 9.74 -5.24
CA GLU A 10 11.80 8.94 -5.21
C GLU A 10 10.97 9.32 -6.43
N ALA A 11 10.48 8.31 -7.13
CA ALA A 11 9.75 8.49 -8.37
C ALA A 11 8.25 8.42 -8.09
N ARG A 12 7.57 9.52 -8.46
CA ARG A 12 6.11 9.66 -8.54
C ARG A 12 5.41 8.38 -9.00
N VAL A 13 4.33 8.02 -8.32
CA VAL A 13 3.52 6.85 -8.65
C VAL A 13 2.29 7.22 -9.49
N THR A 14 2.27 6.71 -10.72
CA THR A 14 1.18 6.92 -11.69
C THR A 14 0.63 5.59 -12.18
N PHE A 15 -0.68 5.42 -12.09
CA PHE A 15 -1.44 4.28 -12.60
C PHE A 15 -2.14 4.63 -13.91
N THR A 16 -2.88 3.69 -14.49
CA THR A 16 -3.60 3.94 -15.75
C THR A 16 -4.69 5.00 -15.58
N SER A 17 -5.40 4.97 -14.44
CA SER A 17 -6.57 5.82 -14.17
C SER A 17 -6.45 6.66 -12.90
N SER A 18 -5.31 6.64 -12.22
CA SER A 18 -5.09 7.44 -11.03
C SER A 18 -3.64 7.87 -10.86
N GLU A 19 -3.45 8.85 -10.00
CA GLU A 19 -2.15 9.35 -9.60
C GLU A 19 -2.12 9.55 -8.09
N VAL A 20 -1.00 9.16 -7.48
CA VAL A 20 -0.75 9.32 -6.04
C VAL A 20 0.47 10.21 -5.89
N LEU A 21 0.29 11.34 -5.21
CA LEU A 21 1.34 12.33 -4.97
C LEU A 21 1.60 12.49 -3.48
N GLN A 22 2.85 12.70 -3.13
CA GLN A 22 3.35 13.01 -1.80
C GLN A 22 4.15 14.32 -1.82
N ALA A 23 4.54 14.79 -0.65
CA ALA A 23 5.34 16.01 -0.50
C ALA A 23 6.64 16.00 -1.30
N SER A 24 7.29 14.83 -1.42
CA SER A 24 8.52 14.64 -2.20
C SER A 24 8.33 14.91 -3.71
N ASP A 25 7.10 14.84 -4.21
CA ASP A 25 6.78 15.10 -5.62
C ASP A 25 6.73 16.60 -5.96
N LEU A 26 6.80 17.49 -4.95
CA LEU A 26 6.83 18.94 -5.15
C LEU A 26 8.22 19.38 -5.66
N VAL A 27 8.34 19.55 -6.98
CA VAL A 27 9.52 20.13 -7.62
C VAL A 27 9.32 21.64 -7.75
N ASN A 28 10.20 22.43 -7.12
CA ASN A 28 10.04 23.89 -7.03
C ASN A 28 8.65 24.28 -6.51
N THR A 29 8.24 23.65 -5.40
CA THR A 29 6.94 23.83 -4.73
C THR A 29 5.71 23.42 -5.54
N ARG A 30 5.86 22.72 -6.68
CA ARG A 30 4.76 22.31 -7.54
C ARG A 30 4.81 20.83 -7.93
N ALA A 31 3.64 20.20 -8.02
CA ALA A 31 3.49 18.85 -8.55
C ALA A 31 2.31 18.81 -9.53
N ASN A 32 2.58 18.61 -10.82
CA ASN A 32 1.54 18.53 -11.86
C ASN A 32 0.71 17.25 -11.69
N PHE A 33 -0.53 17.21 -12.15
CA PHE A 33 -1.33 15.98 -12.30
C PHE A 33 -2.41 16.17 -13.37
N LYS A 34 -3.04 15.08 -13.79
CA LYS A 34 -4.01 15.09 -14.91
C LYS A 34 -5.35 14.52 -14.47
N CYS A 35 -6.43 15.12 -14.98
CA CYS A 35 -7.80 14.63 -14.84
C CYS A 35 -8.48 14.71 -16.20
N VAL A 36 -8.10 13.82 -17.12
CA VAL A 36 -8.48 13.92 -18.55
C VAL A 36 -9.98 13.89 -18.73
N ASN A 37 -10.70 13.08 -17.96
CA ASN A 37 -12.17 12.96 -18.02
C ASN A 37 -12.86 13.65 -16.83
N GLY A 38 -12.13 14.50 -16.11
CA GLY A 38 -12.46 14.88 -14.75
C GLY A 38 -12.06 13.79 -13.78
N CYS A 39 -12.01 14.12 -12.49
CA CYS A 39 -11.56 13.19 -11.47
C CYS A 39 -12.19 13.51 -10.12
N LYS A 40 -12.24 12.51 -9.23
CA LYS A 40 -12.37 12.71 -7.79
C LYS A 40 -10.98 12.82 -7.21
N VAL A 41 -10.77 13.82 -6.36
CA VAL A 41 -9.52 13.99 -5.63
C VAL A 41 -9.73 13.90 -4.13
N TYR A 42 -8.77 13.26 -3.48
CA TYR A 42 -8.73 13.04 -2.05
C TYR A 42 -7.39 13.50 -1.51
N THR A 43 -7.37 14.01 -0.28
CA THR A 43 -6.14 14.24 0.45
C THR A 43 -6.39 14.07 1.94
N ASP A 44 -5.36 13.60 2.64
CA ASP A 44 -5.37 13.49 4.09
C ASP A 44 -4.85 14.75 4.82
N SER A 45 -4.39 15.75 4.06
CA SER A 45 -3.88 17.00 4.60
C SER A 45 -4.96 18.08 4.66
N LYS A 46 -4.90 18.92 5.70
CA LYS A 46 -5.75 20.11 5.87
C LYS A 46 -4.96 21.41 5.75
N SER A 47 -3.85 21.38 5.01
CA SER A 47 -3.00 22.55 4.87
C SER A 47 -3.73 23.71 4.18
N ALA A 48 -3.59 24.90 4.77
CA ALA A 48 -4.01 26.16 4.17
C ALA A 48 -2.99 26.68 3.13
N SER A 49 -1.82 26.05 3.06
CA SER A 49 -0.69 26.42 2.20
C SER A 49 -0.57 25.56 0.94
N LEU A 50 -1.37 24.49 0.84
CA LEU A 50 -1.45 23.60 -0.31
C LEU A 50 -2.72 23.88 -1.12
N PHE A 51 -2.54 24.06 -2.43
CA PHE A 51 -3.59 24.48 -3.36
C PHE A 51 -3.61 23.57 -4.57
N ILE A 52 -4.81 23.27 -5.08
CA ILE A 52 -4.98 22.81 -6.45
C ILE A 52 -5.17 24.02 -7.35
N MET A 53 -4.30 24.13 -8.35
CA MET A 53 -4.29 25.17 -9.35
C MET A 53 -4.55 24.56 -10.73
N GLU A 54 -5.15 25.33 -11.62
CA GLU A 54 -5.33 24.97 -13.02
C GLU A 54 -4.64 25.99 -13.92
N TYR A 55 -3.83 25.52 -14.87
CA TYR A 55 -3.29 26.37 -15.91
C TYR A 55 -4.16 26.31 -17.17
N ASN A 56 -4.72 27.46 -17.55
CA ASN A 56 -5.50 27.60 -18.77
C ASN A 56 -4.58 27.92 -19.95
N GLU A 57 -4.44 26.98 -20.89
CA GLU A 57 -3.54 27.15 -22.04
C GLU A 57 -3.97 28.26 -23.00
N GLN A 58 -5.27 28.57 -23.08
CA GLN A 58 -5.80 29.59 -23.99
C GLN A 58 -5.55 31.00 -23.44
N THR A 59 -5.77 31.20 -22.15
CA THR A 59 -5.63 32.51 -21.51
C THR A 59 -4.24 32.74 -20.92
N LYS A 60 -3.43 31.68 -20.78
CA LYS A 60 -2.11 31.69 -20.13
C LYS A 60 -2.15 32.12 -18.66
N PHE A 61 -3.30 31.97 -18.01
CA PHE A 61 -3.48 32.26 -16.58
C PHE A 61 -3.57 30.98 -15.76
N GLU A 62 -3.02 31.06 -14.56
CA GLU A 62 -3.22 30.07 -13.50
C GLU A 62 -4.38 30.54 -12.61
N SER A 63 -5.29 29.63 -12.28
CA SER A 63 -6.40 29.90 -11.37
C SER A 63 -6.43 28.91 -10.23
N GLU A 64 -6.71 29.42 -9.03
CA GLU A 64 -6.96 28.58 -7.86
C GLU A 64 -8.30 27.86 -8.02
N VAL A 65 -8.27 26.53 -7.85
CA VAL A 65 -9.45 25.68 -7.94
C VAL A 65 -9.99 25.41 -6.54
N VAL A 66 -9.12 24.94 -5.64
CA VAL A 66 -9.47 24.60 -4.25
C VAL A 66 -8.23 24.55 -3.38
N LYS A 67 -8.38 24.76 -2.07
CA LYS A 67 -7.31 24.57 -1.07
C LYS A 67 -7.47 23.23 -0.39
N PHE A 68 -6.36 22.63 0.06
CA PHE A 68 -6.40 21.34 0.76
C PHE A 68 -7.28 21.40 2.02
N GLN A 69 -7.22 22.51 2.78
CA GLN A 69 -8.13 22.77 3.91
C GLN A 69 -9.64 22.67 3.58
N ASP A 70 -10.04 22.88 2.32
CA ASP A 70 -11.45 22.92 1.90
C ASP A 70 -11.91 21.60 1.25
N MET A 71 -11.00 20.66 1.04
CA MET A 71 -11.26 19.31 0.49
C MET A 71 -10.84 18.17 1.43
N GLY A 72 -10.00 18.47 2.43
CA GLY A 72 -9.46 17.47 3.36
C GLY A 72 -10.55 16.87 4.23
N GLY A 73 -10.72 15.56 4.14
CA GLY A 73 -11.72 14.82 4.91
C GLY A 73 -11.67 15.12 6.40
N LEU A 74 -12.82 15.05 7.07
CA LEU A 74 -12.80 14.90 8.51
C LEU A 74 -12.04 13.62 8.86
N ILE A 75 -11.12 13.77 9.79
CA ILE A 75 -10.29 12.71 10.34
C ILE A 75 -11.18 11.61 10.91
N GLY A 76 -10.92 10.35 10.54
CA GLY A 76 -11.74 9.21 10.99
C GLY A 76 -13.13 9.15 10.35
N ALA A 77 -13.36 9.89 9.25
CA ALA A 77 -14.58 9.82 8.45
C ALA A 77 -14.29 9.39 7.00
N LEU A 78 -15.35 9.09 6.26
CA LEU A 78 -15.32 8.96 4.81
C LEU A 78 -15.24 10.37 4.20
N PRO A 79 -14.07 10.87 3.73
CA PRO A 79 -13.99 12.13 3.01
C PRO A 79 -15.00 12.19 1.86
N GLU A 80 -15.72 13.31 1.76
CA GLU A 80 -16.34 13.66 0.48
C GLU A 80 -15.24 14.03 -0.52
N PRO A 81 -15.19 13.41 -1.71
CA PRO A 81 -14.22 13.79 -2.72
C PRO A 81 -14.51 15.18 -3.25
N TYR A 82 -13.45 15.91 -3.61
CA TYR A 82 -13.61 17.09 -4.46
C TYR A 82 -13.62 16.66 -5.93
N ASN A 83 -14.62 17.13 -6.69
CA ASN A 83 -14.76 16.79 -8.11
C ASN A 83 -14.08 17.86 -8.97
N LEU A 84 -13.02 17.47 -9.69
CA LEU A 84 -12.38 18.35 -10.67
C LEU A 84 -12.95 18.13 -12.06
N LYS A 85 -12.99 19.21 -12.84
CA LYS A 85 -13.41 19.19 -14.23
C LYS A 85 -12.34 18.53 -15.12
N PRO A 86 -12.69 18.15 -16.36
CA PRO A 86 -11.70 17.68 -17.32
C PRO A 86 -10.59 18.71 -17.57
N SER A 87 -9.35 18.35 -17.26
CA SER A 87 -8.16 19.15 -17.55
C SER A 87 -6.88 18.31 -17.52
N LYS A 88 -5.87 18.71 -18.29
CA LYS A 88 -4.53 18.09 -18.30
C LYS A 88 -3.48 18.91 -17.56
N ASN A 89 -3.89 20.05 -17.01
CA ASN A 89 -3.01 21.12 -16.56
C ASN A 89 -3.27 21.49 -15.10
N TYR A 90 -3.67 20.51 -14.29
CA TYR A 90 -3.74 20.70 -12.86
C TYR A 90 -2.36 20.56 -12.22
N PHE A 91 -2.15 21.28 -11.13
CA PHE A 91 -0.97 21.11 -10.29
C PHE A 91 -1.29 21.45 -8.84
N ILE A 92 -0.61 20.75 -7.92
CA ILE A 92 -0.53 21.13 -6.51
C ILE A 92 0.53 22.22 -6.40
N GLU A 93 0.23 23.29 -5.68
CA GLU A 93 1.17 24.36 -5.35
C GLU A 93 1.28 24.52 -3.83
N ASN A 94 2.50 24.49 -3.32
CA ASN A 94 2.82 24.89 -1.95
C ASN A 94 3.30 26.35 -1.92
N ARG A 95 2.60 27.21 -1.18
CA ARG A 95 2.89 28.64 -1.14
C ARG A 95 3.68 29.13 0.07
N ALA A 96 3.83 28.32 1.12
CA ALA A 96 4.44 28.80 2.36
C ALA A 96 4.83 27.72 3.39
N GLU A 97 4.51 26.44 3.14
CA GLU A 97 4.78 25.38 4.10
C GLU A 97 6.21 24.87 3.93
N ALA A 98 7.04 24.93 4.97
CA ALA A 98 8.45 24.54 4.87
C ALA A 98 8.59 23.03 4.61
N ASP A 99 7.82 22.23 5.35
CA ASP A 99 7.85 20.76 5.30
C ASP A 99 6.42 20.23 5.10
N PRO A 100 5.83 20.41 3.90
CA PRO A 100 4.46 19.98 3.66
C PRO A 100 4.36 18.47 3.87
N THR A 101 3.27 18.03 4.48
CA THR A 101 2.97 16.61 4.64
C THR A 101 1.57 16.35 4.08
N PHE A 102 1.50 15.52 3.04
CA PHE A 102 0.25 15.12 2.41
C PHE A 102 0.44 13.84 1.61
N VAL A 103 -0.67 13.13 1.45
CA VAL A 103 -0.94 12.16 0.40
C VAL A 103 -2.13 12.72 -0.38
N PHE A 104 -1.95 12.81 -1.69
CA PHE A 104 -2.97 13.26 -2.62
C PHE A 104 -3.24 12.14 -3.61
N TYR A 105 -4.51 11.80 -3.79
CA TYR A 105 -4.96 10.73 -4.65
C TYR A 105 -6.00 11.27 -5.62
N ALA A 106 -5.67 11.29 -6.90
CA ALA A 106 -6.57 11.70 -7.98
C ALA A 106 -6.98 10.48 -8.79
N VAL A 107 -8.30 10.31 -8.97
CA VAL A 107 -8.86 9.16 -9.70
C VAL A 107 -9.72 9.67 -10.84
N ASP A 108 -9.37 9.30 -12.06
CA ASP A 108 -10.13 9.65 -13.26
C ASP A 108 -11.56 9.08 -13.20
N ASN A 109 -12.54 9.83 -13.70
CA ASN A 109 -13.95 9.43 -13.68
C ASN A 109 -14.24 8.11 -14.42
N ASN A 110 -13.34 7.66 -15.30
CA ASN A 110 -13.47 6.40 -16.02
C ASN A 110 -12.74 5.23 -15.34
N ALA A 111 -12.18 5.43 -14.16
CA ALA A 111 -11.47 4.39 -13.42
C ALA A 111 -12.40 3.21 -13.06
N PRO A 112 -11.90 1.97 -13.04
CA PRO A 112 -12.63 0.86 -12.46
C PRO A 112 -12.86 1.11 -10.97
N ASN A 113 -14.02 0.67 -10.46
CA ASN A 113 -14.41 0.83 -9.06
C ASN A 113 -14.42 2.30 -8.56
N PHE A 114 -14.64 3.29 -9.44
CA PHE A 114 -14.57 4.72 -9.16
C PHE A 114 -15.37 5.23 -7.94
N ASP A 115 -16.46 4.55 -7.58
CA ASP A 115 -17.29 4.88 -6.41
C ASP A 115 -16.87 4.15 -5.13
N THR A 116 -15.70 3.51 -5.14
CA THR A 116 -15.11 2.90 -3.95
C THR A 116 -14.80 3.95 -2.90
N GLN A 117 -15.09 3.61 -1.66
CA GLN A 117 -14.86 4.47 -0.52
C GLN A 117 -13.36 4.68 -0.28
N VAL A 118 -12.99 5.92 0.01
CA VAL A 118 -11.66 6.30 0.50
C VAL A 118 -11.80 6.71 1.95
N MET A 119 -10.87 6.28 2.79
CA MET A 119 -10.79 6.59 4.22
C MET A 119 -9.46 7.26 4.52
N ILE A 120 -9.47 8.17 5.50
CA ILE A 120 -8.27 8.87 5.98
C ILE A 120 -8.08 8.51 7.46
N ILE A 121 -6.92 7.95 7.79
CA ILE A 121 -6.55 7.55 9.16
C ILE A 121 -5.61 8.61 9.75
N ASP A 122 -5.98 9.15 10.92
CA ASP A 122 -5.17 10.13 11.65
C ASP A 122 -4.73 9.63 13.04
N ASP A 123 -5.59 8.91 13.78
CA ASP A 123 -5.41 8.71 15.24
C ASP A 123 -5.05 7.27 15.65
N ASP A 124 -4.46 7.14 16.86
CA ASP A 124 -4.00 5.89 17.53
C ASP A 124 -5.12 4.83 17.72
N TRP A 125 -6.37 5.21 17.49
CA TRP A 125 -7.55 4.39 17.74
C TRP A 125 -7.89 3.48 16.57
N GLY A 126 -7.41 3.82 15.38
CA GLY A 126 -7.73 3.08 14.17
C GLY A 126 -9.09 3.40 13.57
N ILE A 127 -9.46 2.63 12.55
CA ILE A 127 -10.79 2.64 11.91
C ILE A 127 -11.37 1.24 11.95
N ASP A 128 -12.62 1.15 12.41
CA ASP A 128 -13.51 0.03 12.16
C ASP A 128 -14.23 0.26 10.83
N GLY A 129 -13.81 -0.44 9.79
CA GLY A 129 -14.51 -0.45 8.52
C GLY A 129 -15.69 -1.42 8.61
N ASP A 130 -16.83 -0.99 9.17
CA ASP A 130 -18.10 -1.72 9.03
C ASP A 130 -18.73 -1.35 7.68
N GLY A 131 -18.76 -2.31 6.77
CA GLY A 131 -19.18 -2.04 5.41
C GLY A 131 -19.83 -3.24 4.74
N ALA A 132 -20.74 -2.94 3.81
CA ALA A 132 -21.22 -3.88 2.81
C ALA A 132 -20.35 -3.87 1.53
N THR A 133 -19.42 -2.91 1.43
CA THR A 133 -18.61 -2.69 0.23
C THR A 133 -17.56 -3.76 0.06
N ARG A 134 -17.26 -4.10 -1.19
CA ARG A 134 -16.23 -5.08 -1.54
C ARG A 134 -14.83 -4.61 -1.14
N MET A 135 -14.56 -3.31 -1.32
CA MET A 135 -13.24 -2.74 -1.12
C MET A 135 -13.34 -1.31 -0.59
N PHE A 136 -12.24 -0.84 -0.04
CA PHE A 136 -12.01 0.56 0.30
C PHE A 136 -10.52 0.86 0.22
N THR A 137 -10.20 2.12 -0.01
CA THR A 137 -8.84 2.65 -0.01
C THR A 137 -8.60 3.45 1.25
N ILE A 138 -7.40 3.36 1.80
CA ILE A 138 -6.92 4.11 2.97
C ILE A 138 -5.79 5.02 2.50
N LEU A 139 -5.83 6.28 2.95
CA LEU A 139 -4.76 7.26 2.79
C LEU A 139 -4.16 7.64 4.14
N SER A 140 -2.83 7.79 4.19
CA SER A 140 -2.13 8.34 5.35
C SER A 140 -0.76 8.91 4.98
N SER A 141 -0.54 10.20 5.26
CA SER A 141 0.72 10.94 5.11
C SER A 141 1.49 11.07 6.41
N LYS A 142 0.82 10.90 7.55
CA LYS A 142 1.42 11.07 8.87
C LYS A 142 2.40 9.95 9.21
N PHE A 143 2.25 8.79 8.56
CA PHE A 143 2.97 7.58 8.92
C PHE A 143 3.65 6.96 7.71
N ASP A 144 4.87 6.47 7.90
CA ASP A 144 5.55 5.65 6.89
C ASP A 144 4.82 4.31 6.63
N SER A 145 3.86 3.93 7.48
CA SER A 145 3.12 2.68 7.37
C SER A 145 1.72 2.69 8.02
N VAL A 146 0.82 1.89 7.45
CA VAL A 146 -0.51 1.54 8.00
C VAL A 146 -0.47 0.12 8.54
N ARG A 147 -1.09 -0.12 9.71
CA ARG A 147 -1.14 -1.45 10.34
C ARG A 147 -2.55 -2.02 10.41
N TYR A 148 -2.68 -3.28 9.99
CA TYR A 148 -3.90 -4.07 10.01
C TYR A 148 -3.74 -5.18 11.06
N ASN A 149 -4.67 -5.27 12.01
CA ASN A 149 -4.55 -6.19 13.16
C ASN A 149 -5.59 -7.29 13.19
N GLN A 150 -6.76 -7.06 12.58
CA GLN A 150 -7.86 -8.00 12.63
C GLN A 150 -8.82 -7.72 11.49
N PHE A 151 -9.16 -8.78 10.75
CA PHE A 151 -10.26 -8.80 9.80
C PHE A 151 -11.36 -9.69 10.36
N ASP A 152 -12.50 -9.10 10.73
CA ASP A 152 -13.66 -9.80 11.28
C ASP A 152 -14.79 -9.84 10.25
N GLY A 153 -15.26 -11.02 9.86
CA GLY A 153 -16.31 -11.09 8.85
C GLY A 153 -16.54 -12.48 8.33
N ALA A 154 -17.54 -12.66 7.47
CA ALA A 154 -17.82 -13.94 6.82
C ALA A 154 -17.20 -13.97 5.41
N PHE A 155 -16.00 -14.53 5.29
CA PHE A 155 -15.21 -14.57 4.05
C PHE A 155 -15.50 -15.82 3.19
N GLN A 156 -16.77 -16.22 3.04
CA GLN A 156 -17.16 -17.54 2.47
C GLN A 156 -16.75 -17.78 1.00
N GLU A 157 -16.39 -16.74 0.23
CA GLU A 157 -16.06 -16.84 -1.21
C GLU A 157 -14.77 -16.10 -1.61
N GLY A 158 -14.00 -15.60 -0.65
CA GLY A 158 -12.81 -14.80 -0.93
C GLY A 158 -12.26 -14.22 0.36
N TYR A 159 -10.96 -14.39 0.55
CA TYR A 159 -10.27 -13.91 1.73
C TYR A 159 -9.75 -12.48 1.52
N PRO A 160 -9.65 -11.66 2.58
CA PRO A 160 -9.14 -10.30 2.48
C PRO A 160 -7.77 -10.25 1.84
N ARG A 161 -7.61 -9.31 0.91
CA ARG A 161 -6.36 -8.95 0.27
C ARG A 161 -6.03 -7.51 0.58
N ILE A 162 -4.75 -7.21 0.77
CA ILE A 162 -4.27 -5.83 0.93
C ILE A 162 -3.31 -5.53 -0.19
N TYR A 163 -3.53 -4.40 -0.86
CA TYR A 163 -2.69 -3.87 -1.91
C TYR A 163 -2.09 -2.52 -1.47
N SER A 164 -0.91 -2.19 -1.95
CA SER A 164 -0.26 -0.88 -1.77
C SER A 164 -0.68 0.14 -2.82
N VAL A 165 -1.88 0.04 -3.38
CA VAL A 165 -2.37 0.93 -4.44
C VAL A 165 -3.77 1.43 -4.15
N GLY A 166 -4.24 2.40 -4.94
CA GLY A 166 -5.64 2.82 -4.95
C GLY A 166 -6.57 1.74 -5.52
N PHE A 167 -7.87 1.88 -5.25
CA PHE A 167 -8.88 0.89 -5.64
C PHE A 167 -8.98 0.66 -7.15
N ASP A 168 -8.57 1.63 -7.95
CA ASP A 168 -8.62 1.57 -9.41
C ASP A 168 -7.55 0.61 -9.94
N ALA A 169 -6.35 0.70 -9.38
CA ALA A 169 -5.21 -0.09 -9.77
C ALA A 169 -5.32 -1.56 -9.33
N VAL A 170 -6.19 -1.89 -8.36
CA VAL A 170 -6.41 -3.29 -7.93
C VAL A 170 -6.87 -4.19 -9.09
N ALA A 171 -7.63 -3.64 -10.04
CA ALA A 171 -8.11 -4.35 -11.22
C ALA A 171 -7.10 -4.41 -12.37
N GLU A 172 -5.97 -3.69 -12.28
CA GLU A 172 -4.98 -3.65 -13.35
C GLU A 172 -4.12 -4.93 -13.37
N MET A 173 -3.90 -5.48 -14.57
CA MET A 173 -3.03 -6.63 -14.75
C MET A 173 -1.63 -6.35 -14.20
N GLY A 174 -1.17 -7.24 -13.33
CA GLY A 174 0.19 -7.18 -12.78
C GLY A 174 0.32 -6.46 -11.44
N CYS A 175 -0.77 -5.95 -10.86
CA CYS A 175 -0.81 -5.59 -9.45
C CYS A 175 -0.94 -6.85 -8.57
N GLN A 176 -0.15 -6.92 -7.50
CA GLN A 176 -0.10 -8.06 -6.59
C GLN A 176 -0.43 -7.60 -5.18
N PRO A 177 -1.22 -8.37 -4.43
CA PRO A 177 -1.46 -8.06 -3.04
C PRO A 177 -0.18 -8.24 -2.22
N LEU A 178 0.03 -7.34 -1.26
CA LEU A 178 1.01 -7.47 -0.19
C LEU A 178 0.64 -8.60 0.77
N TYR A 179 -0.66 -8.77 0.97
CA TYR A 179 -1.23 -9.78 1.85
C TYR A 179 -2.40 -10.45 1.17
N GLN A 180 -2.49 -11.77 1.28
CA GLN A 180 -3.71 -12.51 1.02
C GLN A 180 -3.92 -13.55 2.12
N SER A 181 -5.02 -13.46 2.86
CA SER A 181 -5.32 -14.50 3.85
C SER A 181 -5.60 -15.84 3.18
N ARG A 182 -5.18 -16.93 3.84
CA ARG A 182 -5.43 -18.32 3.42
C ARG A 182 -6.61 -18.98 4.12
N SER A 183 -7.07 -18.39 5.23
CA SER A 183 -8.19 -18.90 6.01
C SER A 183 -8.91 -17.79 6.78
N GLN A 184 -10.13 -18.06 7.23
CA GLN A 184 -10.85 -17.17 8.13
C GLN A 184 -10.03 -16.89 9.40
N GLU A 185 -9.45 -17.94 9.98
CA GLU A 185 -8.68 -17.87 11.21
C GLU A 185 -7.40 -17.04 11.03
N SER A 186 -6.73 -17.18 9.89
CA SER A 186 -5.56 -16.35 9.53
C SER A 186 -5.94 -14.89 9.34
N ALA A 187 -7.13 -14.60 8.80
CA ALA A 187 -7.63 -13.25 8.61
C ALA A 187 -7.93 -12.55 9.95
N THR A 188 -8.57 -13.25 10.88
CA THR A 188 -8.92 -12.69 12.21
C THR A 188 -7.71 -12.49 13.11
N MET A 189 -6.58 -13.13 12.80
CA MET A 189 -5.33 -13.01 13.56
C MET A 189 -4.20 -12.32 12.78
N ALA A 190 -4.53 -11.70 11.66
CA ALA A 190 -3.55 -11.08 10.78
C ALA A 190 -2.88 -9.88 11.46
N ALA A 191 -1.54 -9.85 11.48
CA ALA A 191 -0.79 -8.70 11.97
C ALA A 191 0.13 -8.20 10.85
N ILE A 192 -0.33 -7.19 10.12
CA ILE A 192 0.27 -6.76 8.84
C ILE A 192 0.59 -5.28 8.93
N THR A 193 1.84 -4.93 8.64
CA THR A 193 2.26 -3.55 8.47
C THR A 193 2.56 -3.30 7.00
N VAL A 194 1.90 -2.29 6.42
CA VAL A 194 2.04 -1.88 5.02
C VAL A 194 2.74 -0.53 4.98
N PHE A 195 3.95 -0.49 4.43
CA PHE A 195 4.73 0.75 4.29
C PHE A 195 4.37 1.49 3.00
N SER A 196 3.15 2.04 2.96
CA SER A 196 2.61 2.76 1.80
C SER A 196 1.72 3.93 2.22
N PRO A 197 1.79 5.09 1.54
CA PRO A 197 0.88 6.22 1.75
C PRO A 197 -0.58 5.91 1.38
N ILE A 198 -0.78 4.91 0.53
CA ILE A 198 -2.07 4.46 0.03
C ILE A 198 -2.14 2.95 0.07
N SER A 199 -3.31 2.43 0.42
CA SER A 199 -3.53 0.99 0.44
C SER A 199 -4.99 0.68 0.19
N THR A 200 -5.27 -0.43 -0.47
CA THR A 200 -6.64 -0.89 -0.71
C THR A 200 -6.82 -2.27 -0.12
N VAL A 201 -7.90 -2.44 0.63
CA VAL A 201 -8.35 -3.76 1.06
C VAL A 201 -9.45 -4.21 0.11
N ASP A 202 -9.29 -5.39 -0.47
CA ASP A 202 -10.31 -6.07 -1.26
C ASP A 202 -10.75 -7.34 -0.52
N TYR A 203 -12.01 -7.37 -0.09
CA TYR A 203 -12.62 -8.57 0.52
C TYR A 203 -12.99 -9.64 -0.52
N GLY A 204 -12.80 -9.36 -1.80
CA GLY A 204 -13.14 -10.23 -2.93
C GLY A 204 -14.62 -10.14 -3.34
N ARG A 205 -15.51 -9.71 -2.44
CA ARG A 205 -16.95 -9.53 -2.70
C ARG A 205 -17.59 -8.51 -1.77
N GLU A 206 -18.73 -7.99 -2.17
CA GLU A 206 -19.64 -7.24 -1.29
C GLU A 206 -20.23 -8.14 -0.20
N GLY A 207 -20.59 -7.57 0.95
CA GLY A 207 -21.13 -8.29 2.10
C GLY A 207 -20.73 -7.66 3.42
N LYS A 208 -21.30 -8.13 4.54
CA LYS A 208 -20.96 -7.63 5.87
C LYS A 208 -19.54 -8.04 6.25
N HIS A 209 -18.64 -7.07 6.20
CA HIS A 209 -17.26 -7.20 6.62
C HIS A 209 -16.96 -6.15 7.67
N ASN A 210 -16.12 -6.52 8.62
CA ASN A 210 -15.54 -5.61 9.57
C ASN A 210 -14.02 -5.77 9.49
N MET A 211 -13.32 -4.65 9.52
CA MET A 211 -11.87 -4.66 9.60
C MET A 211 -11.48 -3.62 10.63
N HIS A 212 -10.57 -4.05 11.50
CA HIS A 212 -9.96 -3.19 12.46
C HIS A 212 -8.54 -2.82 12.01
N VAL A 213 -8.39 -1.59 11.53
CA VAL A 213 -7.09 -1.00 11.20
C VAL A 213 -6.69 -0.17 12.38
N LYS A 214 -5.77 -0.61 13.23
CA LYS A 214 -5.20 0.30 14.24
C LYS A 214 -3.95 0.95 13.69
N TRP A 215 -3.86 2.26 13.83
CA TRP A 215 -2.56 2.89 13.85
C TRP A 215 -1.91 2.62 15.21
N ASN A 216 -0.76 1.96 15.23
CA ASN A 216 0.09 1.94 16.41
C ASN A 216 1.55 1.85 15.97
N LYS A 217 2.23 2.98 16.02
CA LYS A 217 3.66 3.11 15.72
C LYS A 217 4.57 2.23 16.59
N ASP A 218 4.09 1.81 17.76
CA ASP A 218 4.88 1.12 18.78
C ASP A 218 4.35 -0.27 19.17
N ALA A 219 3.29 -0.76 18.51
CA ALA A 219 2.74 -2.07 18.88
C ALA A 219 3.73 -3.18 18.52
N THR A 220 4.14 -3.96 19.50
CA THR A 220 4.85 -5.22 19.27
C THR A 220 3.94 -6.15 18.47
N ILE A 221 4.42 -6.67 17.34
CA ILE A 221 3.72 -7.72 16.62
C ILE A 221 3.89 -8.98 17.47
N THR A 222 2.77 -9.57 17.91
CA THR A 222 2.81 -10.92 18.48
C THR A 222 2.51 -11.88 17.36
N GLN A 223 3.55 -12.44 16.75
CA GLN A 223 3.37 -13.53 15.80
C GLN A 223 2.76 -14.71 16.54
N ASN A 224 1.77 -15.35 15.94
CA ASN A 224 1.17 -16.56 16.48
C ASN A 224 1.15 -17.67 15.43
N ALA A 225 0.96 -18.90 15.90
CA ALA A 225 1.09 -20.11 15.10
C ALA A 225 0.05 -20.26 13.97
N LYS A 226 -0.90 -19.33 13.89
CA LYS A 226 -2.05 -19.34 12.99
C LYS A 226 -2.22 -18.01 12.25
N SER A 227 -1.29 -17.08 12.41
CA SER A 227 -1.30 -15.76 11.76
C SER A 227 -0.45 -15.76 10.49
N SER A 228 -0.65 -14.71 9.70
CA SER A 228 0.31 -14.29 8.67
C SER A 228 1.04 -13.03 9.11
N THR A 229 2.29 -12.90 8.69
CA THR A 229 3.08 -11.67 8.83
C THR A 229 3.56 -11.22 7.46
N VAL A 230 3.47 -9.92 7.19
CA VAL A 230 3.90 -9.32 5.93
C VAL A 230 4.99 -8.30 6.19
N TYR A 231 6.02 -8.35 5.35
CA TYR A 231 7.10 -7.38 5.28
C TYR A 231 7.13 -6.81 3.86
N SER A 232 7.17 -5.48 3.74
CA SER A 232 7.36 -4.82 2.45
C SER A 232 8.48 -3.79 2.54
N SER A 233 9.22 -3.60 1.46
CA SER A 233 10.11 -2.44 1.36
C SER A 233 9.28 -1.16 1.45
N PRO A 234 9.76 -0.13 2.14
CA PRO A 234 9.18 1.20 2.06
C PRO A 234 9.17 1.69 0.62
N GLY A 235 8.03 2.20 0.16
CA GLY A 235 7.85 2.62 -1.22
C GLY A 235 7.36 1.54 -2.19
N TYR A 236 7.12 0.31 -1.75
CA TYR A 236 6.59 -0.76 -2.60
C TYR A 236 5.22 -0.38 -3.16
N VAL A 237 5.08 -0.39 -4.49
CA VAL A 237 3.83 -0.12 -5.19
C VAL A 237 3.05 -1.40 -5.47
N GLY A 238 3.73 -2.50 -5.79
CA GLY A 238 3.11 -3.81 -6.02
C GLY A 238 2.53 -4.05 -7.40
N CYS A 239 2.70 -3.10 -8.33
CA CYS A 239 2.32 -3.25 -9.73
C CYS A 239 3.57 -3.34 -10.62
N ARG A 240 3.61 -4.36 -11.48
CA ARG A 240 4.78 -4.65 -12.34
C ARG A 240 5.17 -3.49 -13.26
N TYR A 241 4.21 -2.71 -13.73
CA TYR A 241 4.45 -1.57 -14.63
C TYR A 241 4.94 -0.31 -13.90
N ASN A 242 4.96 -0.31 -12.56
CA ASN A 242 5.55 0.73 -11.71
C ASN A 242 6.88 0.27 -11.10
N SER A 243 7.60 -0.67 -11.72
CA SER A 243 8.82 -1.27 -11.11
C SER A 243 9.95 -0.27 -10.84
N ASP A 244 9.93 0.88 -11.50
CA ASP A 244 10.86 2.01 -11.35
C ASP A 244 10.28 3.16 -10.50
N GLN A 245 9.02 3.05 -10.06
CA GLN A 245 8.35 4.02 -9.22
C GLN A 245 8.26 3.52 -7.78
N SER A 246 8.31 4.45 -6.83
CA SER A 246 8.20 4.09 -5.43
C SER A 246 7.60 5.23 -4.64
N TYR A 247 6.69 4.92 -3.72
CA TYR A 247 6.24 5.91 -2.76
C TYR A 247 7.42 6.43 -1.93
N SER A 248 7.29 7.68 -1.52
CA SER A 248 8.22 8.31 -0.62
C SER A 248 8.19 7.67 0.75
N SER A 249 9.37 7.42 1.32
CA SER A 249 9.48 6.98 2.70
C SER A 249 10.81 7.36 3.33
N SER A 250 10.74 7.77 4.61
CA SER A 250 11.93 8.00 5.42
C SER A 250 12.65 6.71 5.83
N LYS A 251 11.98 5.56 5.69
CA LYS A 251 12.52 4.24 6.06
C LYS A 251 13.33 3.67 4.90
N THR A 252 14.56 3.27 5.20
CA THR A 252 15.49 2.65 4.23
C THR A 252 15.98 1.28 4.68
N SER A 253 15.51 0.78 5.82
CA SER A 253 15.90 -0.52 6.34
C SER A 253 14.75 -1.20 7.06
N LEU A 254 14.82 -2.52 7.10
CA LEU A 254 13.91 -3.39 7.81
C LEU A 254 14.76 -4.39 8.60
N GLN A 255 14.39 -4.63 9.85
CA GLN A 255 14.97 -5.70 10.65
C GLN A 255 13.94 -6.24 11.63
N ASP A 256 13.80 -7.55 11.71
CA ASP A 256 12.96 -8.21 12.71
C ASP A 256 13.52 -9.60 13.05
N THR A 257 13.29 -10.06 14.27
CA THR A 257 13.76 -11.38 14.73
C THR A 257 12.79 -11.93 15.76
N PHE A 258 12.32 -13.17 15.55
CA PHE A 258 11.40 -13.82 16.46
C PHE A 258 11.51 -15.35 16.40
N THR A 259 11.03 -16.00 17.46
CA THR A 259 10.85 -17.45 17.51
C THR A 259 9.37 -17.76 17.64
N LEU A 260 8.87 -18.69 16.85
CA LEU A 260 7.47 -19.10 16.87
C LEU A 260 7.33 -20.62 16.86
N LYS A 261 6.44 -21.13 17.73
CA LYS A 261 5.96 -22.52 17.65
C LYS A 261 4.81 -22.61 16.67
N ALA A 262 5.04 -23.23 15.52
CA ALA A 262 4.04 -23.57 14.52
C ALA A 262 4.47 -24.89 13.88
N THR A 263 3.57 -25.63 13.23
CA THR A 263 3.92 -26.90 12.56
C THR A 263 4.24 -26.71 11.07
N SER A 264 3.88 -25.57 10.50
CA SER A 264 4.14 -25.22 9.09
C SER A 264 4.39 -23.73 8.91
N LEU A 265 5.21 -23.41 7.92
CA LEU A 265 5.48 -22.06 7.45
C LEU A 265 5.52 -22.04 5.92
N ASP A 266 4.67 -21.24 5.30
CA ASP A 266 4.79 -20.89 3.88
C ASP A 266 5.46 -19.52 3.72
N VAL A 267 6.47 -19.46 2.87
CA VAL A 267 7.16 -18.24 2.45
C VAL A 267 6.67 -17.88 1.06
N ASN A 268 6.16 -16.66 0.89
CA ASN A 268 5.74 -16.12 -0.39
C ASN A 268 6.36 -14.73 -0.57
N ALA A 269 7.28 -14.59 -1.52
CA ALA A 269 7.97 -13.33 -1.81
C ALA A 269 7.79 -12.90 -3.26
N VAL A 270 7.59 -11.60 -3.47
CA VAL A 270 7.64 -10.92 -4.77
C VAL A 270 8.59 -9.75 -4.63
N PHE A 271 9.57 -9.62 -5.52
CA PHE A 271 10.62 -8.65 -5.33
C PHE A 271 11.27 -8.18 -6.63
N HIS A 272 11.73 -6.93 -6.62
CA HIS A 272 12.55 -6.30 -7.63
C HIS A 272 13.87 -5.85 -7.00
N LEU A 273 14.72 -6.82 -6.69
CA LEU A 273 16.03 -6.61 -6.05
C LEU A 273 17.09 -7.09 -7.03
N GLN A 274 17.72 -6.16 -7.75
CA GLN A 274 18.55 -6.48 -8.91
C GLN A 274 19.94 -7.01 -8.55
N THR A 275 20.48 -6.58 -7.40
CA THR A 275 21.85 -6.87 -6.97
C THR A 275 21.85 -7.57 -5.62
N ALA A 276 22.94 -8.30 -5.34
CA ALA A 276 23.13 -8.95 -4.04
C ALA A 276 23.28 -7.92 -2.89
N ASP A 277 23.73 -6.70 -3.18
CA ASP A 277 23.88 -5.64 -2.17
C ASP A 277 22.53 -5.08 -1.69
N ASP A 278 21.47 -5.25 -2.50
CA ASP A 278 20.08 -4.90 -2.19
C ASP A 278 19.25 -6.09 -1.67
N ALA A 279 19.86 -7.26 -1.50
CA ALA A 279 19.12 -8.48 -1.18
C ALA A 279 18.33 -8.36 0.13
N LEU A 280 17.10 -8.89 0.12
CA LEU A 280 16.37 -9.15 1.34
C LEU A 280 16.92 -10.46 1.92
N HIS A 281 17.46 -10.39 3.13
CA HIS A 281 18.00 -11.53 3.85
C HIS A 281 16.90 -12.09 4.75
N LEU A 282 16.56 -13.35 4.57
CA LEU A 282 15.65 -14.10 5.44
C LEU A 282 16.34 -15.38 5.89
N LYS A 283 16.39 -15.59 7.20
CA LYS A 283 16.87 -16.83 7.80
C LYS A 283 15.72 -17.49 8.53
N ILE A 284 15.51 -18.77 8.27
CA ILE A 284 14.51 -19.61 8.94
C ILE A 284 15.24 -20.83 9.49
N ASN A 285 15.38 -20.91 10.82
CA ASN A 285 16.24 -21.87 11.51
C ASN A 285 17.67 -21.77 10.95
N ASP A 286 18.25 -22.85 10.41
CA ASP A 286 19.59 -22.84 9.80
C ASP A 286 19.61 -22.48 8.31
N ASP A 287 18.44 -22.36 7.68
CA ASP A 287 18.30 -22.08 6.26
C ASP A 287 18.38 -20.57 5.98
N LYS A 288 19.27 -20.18 5.06
CA LYS A 288 19.51 -18.78 4.69
C LYS A 288 19.01 -18.54 3.26
N LEU A 289 18.13 -17.57 3.11
CA LEU A 289 17.51 -17.17 1.87
C LEU A 289 17.88 -15.71 1.57
N ASP A 290 18.55 -15.48 0.45
CA ASP A 290 18.85 -14.14 -0.04
C ASP A 290 18.02 -13.88 -1.30
N PHE A 291 17.08 -12.95 -1.21
CA PHE A 291 16.18 -12.63 -2.33
C PHE A 291 16.78 -11.53 -3.20
N PHE A 292 17.27 -11.90 -4.39
CA PHE A 292 17.65 -11.00 -5.46
C PHE A 292 17.60 -11.71 -6.83
N GLY A 293 17.59 -10.96 -7.93
CA GLY A 293 17.57 -11.48 -9.29
C GLY A 293 16.19 -11.98 -9.75
N SER A 294 15.73 -13.13 -9.23
CA SER A 294 14.44 -13.74 -9.64
C SER A 294 13.25 -12.96 -9.05
N PRO A 295 12.17 -12.67 -9.80
CA PRO A 295 11.15 -11.71 -9.34
C PRO A 295 10.19 -12.24 -8.26
N SER A 296 10.26 -13.52 -7.92
CA SER A 296 9.39 -14.16 -6.93
C SER A 296 10.02 -15.42 -6.35
N TYR A 297 9.62 -15.78 -5.14
CA TYR A 297 10.06 -17.00 -4.46
C TYR A 297 8.94 -17.57 -3.62
N THR A 298 8.82 -18.90 -3.60
CA THR A 298 7.93 -19.61 -2.67
C THR A 298 8.63 -20.81 -2.06
N LYS A 299 8.37 -21.09 -0.77
CA LYS A 299 8.88 -22.28 -0.08
C LYS A 299 8.00 -22.68 1.09
N HIS A 300 7.82 -23.97 1.28
CA HIS A 300 7.10 -24.55 2.41
C HIS A 300 8.08 -25.22 3.39
N TYR A 301 7.86 -25.02 4.68
CA TYR A 301 8.57 -25.68 5.77
C TYR A 301 7.59 -26.46 6.66
N ASN A 302 8.08 -27.56 7.24
CA ASN A 302 7.32 -28.43 8.12
C ASN A 302 8.20 -28.84 9.32
N THR A 303 8.27 -27.96 10.30
CA THR A 303 8.94 -28.14 11.60
C THR A 303 8.01 -27.65 12.72
N ASP A 304 8.30 -27.99 13.98
CA ASP A 304 7.49 -27.61 15.15
C ASP A 304 7.84 -26.23 15.75
N SER A 305 8.89 -25.61 15.22
CA SER A 305 9.38 -24.29 15.65
C SER A 305 10.14 -23.62 14.51
N TYR A 306 10.09 -22.29 14.49
CA TYR A 306 10.76 -21.43 13.53
C TYR A 306 11.48 -20.30 14.25
N ASP A 307 12.80 -20.23 14.08
CA ASP A 307 13.61 -19.05 14.39
C ASP A 307 13.75 -18.23 13.12
N VAL A 308 13.10 -17.06 13.08
CA VAL A 308 13.06 -16.19 11.91
C VAL A 308 13.89 -14.94 12.17
N ASP A 309 14.80 -14.63 11.26
CA ASP A 309 15.56 -13.38 11.22
C ASP A 309 15.43 -12.78 9.81
N ILE A 310 14.94 -11.55 9.74
CA ILE A 310 14.78 -10.81 8.50
C ILE A 310 15.55 -9.50 8.57
N LYS A 311 16.28 -9.19 7.50
CA LYS A 311 17.04 -7.96 7.37
C LYS A 311 17.09 -7.46 5.94
N TRP A 312 16.91 -6.17 5.77
CA TRP A 312 17.11 -5.49 4.50
C TRP A 312 17.56 -4.04 4.69
N THR A 313 18.32 -3.52 3.74
CA THR A 313 18.69 -2.11 3.68
C THR A 313 18.75 -1.68 2.22
N ARG A 314 17.97 -0.66 1.86
CA ARG A 314 17.91 -0.09 0.51
C ARG A 314 19.28 0.45 0.10
N LYS A 315 19.79 0.00 -1.04
CA LYS A 315 20.97 0.55 -1.74
C LYS A 315 20.60 1.16 -3.08
N SER A 316 19.55 0.66 -3.73
CA SER A 316 19.05 1.18 -5.01
C SER A 316 17.67 1.82 -4.88
N ALA A 317 17.41 2.89 -5.64
CA ALA A 317 16.14 3.60 -5.64
C ALA A 317 14.95 2.71 -6.07
N ASN A 318 15.16 1.76 -6.98
CA ASN A 318 14.14 0.84 -7.46
C ASN A 318 14.06 -0.47 -6.65
N ALA A 319 14.90 -0.66 -5.63
CA ALA A 319 14.88 -1.88 -4.82
C ALA A 319 13.59 -1.95 -4.01
N ASN A 320 12.72 -2.90 -4.36
CA ASN A 320 11.45 -3.09 -3.70
C ASN A 320 11.07 -4.57 -3.53
N PHE A 321 10.30 -4.89 -2.49
CA PHE A 321 9.83 -6.25 -2.23
C PHE A 321 8.56 -6.27 -1.39
N ALA A 322 7.89 -7.42 -1.45
CA ALA A 322 6.87 -7.88 -0.52
C ALA A 322 7.14 -9.34 -0.15
N LEU A 323 7.06 -9.66 1.14
CA LEU A 323 7.26 -10.98 1.70
C LEU A 323 6.11 -11.27 2.67
N GLN A 324 5.40 -12.37 2.44
CA GLN A 324 4.40 -12.92 3.34
C GLN A 324 4.92 -14.23 3.94
N LEU A 325 4.81 -14.36 5.26
CA LEU A 325 5.09 -15.56 6.04
C LEU A 325 3.76 -16.06 6.64
N ASP A 326 3.33 -17.26 6.27
CA ASP A 326 2.08 -17.86 6.73
C ASP A 326 2.31 -19.03 7.67
N PHE A 327 1.93 -18.89 8.94
CA PHE A 327 2.15 -19.90 9.98
C PHE A 327 0.90 -20.76 10.23
N GLY A 328 1.09 -22.08 10.40
CA GLY A 328 -0.02 -23.03 10.63
C GLY A 328 0.18 -24.01 11.79
N LEU A 329 -0.94 -24.48 12.34
CA LEU A 329 -1.04 -25.57 13.33
C LEU A 329 -1.78 -26.75 12.72
N GLY A 330 -1.08 -27.60 11.98
CA GLY A 330 -1.56 -28.86 11.40
C GLY A 330 -0.79 -29.26 10.14
N LYS A 331 -0.62 -30.57 9.93
CA LYS A 331 -0.36 -31.12 8.59
C LYS A 331 -1.69 -31.10 7.83
N THR A 332 -1.90 -30.05 7.04
CA THR A 332 -2.95 -29.93 6.03
C THR A 332 -4.37 -30.28 6.50
N ASP A 333 -5.07 -29.31 7.10
CA ASP A 333 -6.52 -29.22 6.90
C ASP A 333 -6.73 -28.29 5.71
N ASP A 334 -7.06 -28.87 4.56
CA ASP A 334 -7.49 -28.24 3.30
C ASP A 334 -7.30 -26.72 3.25
N THR A 335 -6.04 -26.30 3.04
CA THR A 335 -5.74 -24.96 2.57
C THR A 335 -6.35 -24.86 1.18
N LYS A 336 -7.62 -24.49 1.08
CA LYS A 336 -8.16 -23.87 -0.11
C LYS A 336 -7.47 -22.52 -0.22
N THR A 337 -6.20 -22.51 -0.65
CA THR A 337 -5.70 -21.39 -1.43
C THR A 337 -6.73 -21.24 -2.53
N THR A 338 -7.56 -20.21 -2.43
CA THR A 338 -8.26 -19.73 -3.61
C THR A 338 -7.15 -19.56 -4.62
N ALA A 339 -7.14 -20.41 -5.65
CA ALA A 339 -6.27 -20.21 -6.77
C ALA A 339 -6.36 -18.73 -7.11
N LYS A 340 -5.21 -18.09 -7.36
CA LYS A 340 -5.20 -16.85 -8.12
C LYS A 340 -6.25 -17.05 -9.21
N VAL A 341 -7.25 -16.18 -9.25
CA VAL A 341 -8.15 -16.18 -10.40
C VAL A 341 -7.24 -15.82 -11.56
N ASP A 342 -6.75 -16.85 -12.25
CA ASP A 342 -6.18 -16.68 -13.57
C ASP A 342 -7.34 -16.12 -14.38
N GLU A 343 -7.19 -14.88 -14.84
CA GLU A 343 -8.10 -14.26 -15.79
C GLU A 343 -8.00 -15.03 -17.11
N SER A 344 -8.58 -16.22 -17.17
CA SER A 344 -8.94 -16.84 -18.44
C SER A 344 -10.29 -16.27 -18.86
N THR A 345 -10.23 -15.23 -19.69
CA THR A 345 -11.17 -14.95 -20.79
C THR A 345 -12.57 -15.56 -20.71
N THR A 346 -13.57 -14.71 -20.48
CA THR A 346 -14.83 -14.79 -21.24
C THR A 346 -15.27 -13.40 -21.63
N SER A 347 -14.81 -12.99 -22.80
CA SER A 347 -15.55 -12.09 -23.67
C SER A 347 -16.82 -12.79 -24.15
N SER A 348 -17.98 -12.21 -23.88
CA SER A 348 -19.22 -12.46 -24.60
C SER A 348 -20.00 -11.16 -24.74
#